data_AF-A0A368EW44-F1
#
_entry.id   AF-A0A368EW44-F1
#
_cell.length_a   1.000
_cell.length_b   1.000
_cell.length_c   1.000
_cell.angle_alpha   90.00
_cell.angle_beta   90.00
_cell.angle_gamma   90.00
#
_symmetry.space_group_name_H-M   'P 1'
#
loop_
_entity.id
_entity.type
_entity.pdbx_description
1 polymer ?
#
loop_
_entity_poly.entity_id
_entity_poly.type
_entity_poly.pdbx_seq_one_letter_code
_entity_poly.pdbx_strand_id
1 'polypeptide(L)'
;MSSLRITHRGADGTTLAGVRVDGAEAEALRACGWRYSRRRAKWYVPSSQDRAPRRDLIARTEEELTRAGHVVLVELEVRPQPVEDLTTWRAVRTSPQDAARRIERLQRRLRATTRDLAGYRNHLGVTFPPARGAEREELLDEREQLTGRLRFWQAVEQAHLNGAGATRVDRRAVAPGDLVEHRGRWHTVVRANRTTVSLRSDSGGNWPETVPYHQLTGHRPQNR
;
A
#
# COMPACT_ATOMS: atom_id res chain seq x y z
N MET A 1 -19.82 3.52 32.67
CA MET A 1 -18.50 4.05 32.26
C MET A 1 -17.56 2.88 32.04
N SER A 2 -17.29 2.55 30.78
CA SER A 2 -16.34 1.50 30.40
C SER A 2 -15.12 2.14 29.76
N SER A 3 -13.93 1.59 30.00
CA SER A 3 -12.71 2.00 29.31
C SER A 3 -12.58 1.26 27.98
N LEU A 4 -12.45 2.00 26.89
CA LEU A 4 -12.30 1.49 25.54
C LEU A 4 -10.92 1.84 25.01
N ARG A 5 -10.26 0.92 24.31
CA ARG A 5 -8.91 1.15 23.79
C ARG A 5 -8.90 1.11 22.27
N ILE A 6 -8.50 2.21 21.66
CA ILE A 6 -8.15 2.31 20.25
C ILE A 6 -6.63 2.13 20.13
N THR A 7 -6.21 1.10 19.41
CA THR A 7 -4.81 0.84 19.11
C THR A 7 -4.56 1.00 17.63
N HIS A 8 -3.49 1.69 17.25
CA HIS A 8 -2.96 1.63 15.90
C HIS A 8 -1.54 1.08 15.93
N ARG A 9 -1.33 -0.01 15.20
CA ARG A 9 0.00 -0.56 14.93
C ARG A 9 0.15 -0.77 13.44
N GLY A 10 1.31 -0.43 12.88
CA GLY A 10 1.55 -0.53 11.44
C GLY A 10 1.14 -1.88 10.82
N ALA A 11 1.49 -3.00 11.46
CA ALA A 11 1.17 -4.35 10.98
C ALA A 11 -0.31 -4.76 11.17
N ASP A 12 -0.96 -4.28 12.23
CA ASP A 12 -2.31 -4.69 12.62
C ASP A 12 -3.40 -3.75 12.10
N GLY A 13 -3.03 -2.51 11.79
CA GLY A 13 -3.92 -1.41 11.46
C GLY A 13 -4.50 -0.76 12.71
N THR A 14 -5.56 0.03 12.53
CA THR A 14 -6.33 0.61 13.63
C THR A 14 -7.38 -0.41 14.11
N THR A 15 -7.35 -0.75 15.40
CA THR A 15 -8.28 -1.67 16.04
C THR A 15 -8.84 -1.12 17.34
N LEU A 16 -10.03 -1.59 17.72
CA LEU A 16 -10.73 -1.19 18.94
C LEU A 16 -11.28 -2.44 19.62
N ALA A 17 -11.00 -2.58 20.91
CA ALA A 17 -11.48 -3.65 21.76
C ALA A 17 -12.40 -3.11 22.87
N GLY A 18 -13.27 -3.97 23.41
CA GLY A 18 -14.18 -3.63 24.51
C GLY A 18 -15.58 -3.19 24.10
N VAL A 19 -15.84 -2.99 22.80
CA VAL A 19 -17.20 -2.71 22.28
C VAL A 19 -17.83 -3.97 21.74
N ARG A 20 -19.06 -4.25 22.17
CA ARG A 20 -19.87 -5.37 21.68
C ARG A 20 -20.23 -5.18 20.19
N VAL A 21 -20.70 -6.24 19.54
CA VAL A 21 -21.05 -6.21 18.11
C VAL A 21 -22.40 -5.54 17.83
N ASP A 22 -23.21 -5.43 18.89
CA ASP A 22 -24.55 -4.87 19.01
C ASP A 22 -24.54 -3.65 19.95
N GLY A 23 -25.60 -2.83 19.88
CA GLY A 23 -25.75 -1.62 20.69
C GLY A 23 -25.40 -0.32 19.98
N ALA A 24 -25.62 0.80 20.67
CA ALA A 24 -25.45 2.14 20.12
C ALA A 24 -23.99 2.45 19.76
N GLU A 25 -23.02 1.94 20.53
CA GLU A 25 -21.60 2.10 20.25
C GLU A 25 -21.18 1.37 18.97
N ALA A 26 -21.76 0.18 18.73
CA ALA A 26 -21.52 -0.59 17.53
C ALA A 26 -22.06 0.13 16.28
N GLU A 27 -23.18 0.84 16.39
CA GLU A 27 -23.76 1.65 15.33
C GLU A 27 -22.89 2.88 15.03
N ALA A 28 -22.44 3.60 16.07
CA ALA A 28 -21.52 4.72 15.94
C ALA A 28 -20.21 4.31 15.23
N LEU A 29 -19.66 3.15 15.60
CA LEU A 29 -18.47 2.58 14.94
C LEU A 29 -18.72 2.26 13.46
N ARG A 30 -19.86 1.66 13.11
CA ARG A 30 -20.23 1.38 11.71
C ARG A 30 -20.40 2.67 10.91
N ALA A 31 -20.99 3.70 11.51
CA ALA A 31 -21.15 5.02 10.90
C ALA A 31 -19.79 5.70 10.64
N CYS A 32 -18.82 5.51 11.56
CA CYS A 32 -17.44 5.95 11.39
C CYS A 32 -16.61 5.08 10.44
N GLY A 33 -17.19 4.01 9.86
CA GLY A 33 -16.54 3.15 8.88
C GLY A 33 -15.75 1.97 9.45
N TRP A 34 -15.91 1.67 10.74
CA TRP A 34 -15.33 0.47 11.35
C TRP A 34 -16.08 -0.80 10.94
N ARG A 35 -15.39 -1.93 11.04
CA ARG A 35 -15.94 -3.27 10.81
C ARG A 35 -15.60 -4.17 11.98
N TYR A 36 -16.52 -5.05 12.35
CA TYR A 36 -16.29 -6.06 13.37
C TYR A 36 -15.72 -7.34 12.75
N SER A 37 -14.65 -7.88 13.34
CA SER A 37 -14.10 -9.18 12.96
C SER A 37 -14.45 -10.22 14.00
N ARG A 38 -15.43 -11.09 13.72
CA ARG A 38 -15.85 -12.18 14.63
C ARG A 38 -14.69 -13.08 15.04
N ARG A 39 -13.78 -13.44 14.11
CA ARG A 39 -12.61 -14.28 14.37
C ARG A 39 -11.61 -13.68 15.37
N ARG A 40 -11.55 -12.35 15.46
CA ARG A 40 -10.57 -11.62 16.30
C ARG A 40 -11.22 -10.95 17.51
N ALA A 41 -12.54 -11.09 17.65
CA ALA A 41 -13.38 -10.43 18.63
C ALA A 41 -13.06 -8.93 18.81
N LYS A 42 -12.78 -8.22 17.71
CA LYS A 42 -12.40 -6.80 17.74
C LYS A 42 -12.91 -6.02 16.54
N TRP A 43 -13.11 -4.74 16.76
CA TRP A 43 -13.39 -3.76 15.72
C TRP A 43 -12.08 -3.36 15.03
N TYR A 44 -12.15 -3.11 13.72
CA TYR A 44 -11.01 -2.67 12.93
C TYR A 44 -11.43 -1.69 11.85
N VAL A 45 -10.50 -0.82 11.45
CA VAL A 45 -10.66 0.08 10.31
C VAL A 45 -10.18 -0.65 9.04
N PRO A 46 -11.03 -0.86 8.02
CA PRO A 46 -10.62 -1.51 6.79
C PRO A 46 -9.48 -0.77 6.09
N SER A 47 -8.53 -1.53 5.52
CA SER A 47 -7.37 -0.96 4.80
C SER A 47 -6.56 0.07 5.61
N SER A 48 -6.49 -0.09 6.93
CA SER A 48 -5.65 0.71 7.83
C SER A 48 -4.29 0.07 8.11
N GLN A 49 -4.14 -1.22 7.82
CA GLN A 49 -2.86 -1.94 7.88
C GLN A 49 -1.88 -1.34 6.88
N ASP A 50 -0.64 -1.23 7.32
CA ASP A 50 0.45 -0.66 6.54
C ASP A 50 0.09 0.72 5.96
N ARG A 51 -0.70 1.50 6.70
CA ARG A 51 -0.88 2.94 6.48
C ARG A 51 -0.56 3.72 7.75
N ALA A 52 -0.42 5.03 7.62
CA ALA A 52 -0.43 5.91 8.79
C ALA A 52 -1.82 5.80 9.48
N PRO A 53 -1.91 6.03 10.80
CA PRO A 53 -3.19 6.09 11.48
C PRO A 53 -4.07 7.15 10.81
N ARG A 54 -5.33 6.80 10.50
CA ARG A 54 -6.31 7.76 9.99
C ARG A 54 -6.78 8.63 11.15
N ARG A 55 -5.99 9.65 11.49
CA ARG A 55 -6.16 10.48 12.69
C ARG A 55 -7.58 11.09 12.76
N ASP A 56 -8.10 11.61 11.65
CA ASP A 56 -9.45 12.19 11.61
C ASP A 56 -10.56 11.18 11.97
N LEU A 57 -10.43 9.94 11.49
CA LEU A 57 -11.38 8.87 11.80
C LEU A 57 -11.28 8.46 13.26
N ILE A 58 -10.05 8.39 13.80
CA ILE A 58 -9.81 8.04 15.20
C ILE A 58 -10.37 9.13 16.12
N ALA A 59 -10.09 10.40 15.84
CA ALA A 59 -10.60 11.55 16.59
C ALA A 59 -12.13 11.60 16.60
N ARG A 60 -12.77 11.45 15.42
CA ARG A 60 -14.24 11.37 15.35
C ARG A 60 -14.79 10.20 16.17
N THR A 61 -14.13 9.05 16.12
CA THR A 61 -14.57 7.86 16.88
C THR A 61 -14.43 8.08 18.39
N GLU A 62 -13.34 8.72 18.82
CA GLU A 62 -13.10 9.09 20.21
C GLU A 62 -14.20 10.04 20.72
N GLU A 63 -14.51 11.10 19.98
CA GLU A 63 -15.58 12.05 20.32
C GLU A 63 -16.96 11.36 20.48
N GLU A 64 -17.34 10.49 19.54
CA GLU A 64 -18.62 9.77 19.60
C GLU A 64 -18.70 8.85 20.83
N LEU A 65 -17.65 8.10 21.11
CA LEU A 65 -17.62 7.17 22.24
C LEU A 65 -17.55 7.91 23.59
N THR A 66 -16.85 9.04 23.65
CA THR A 66 -16.83 9.90 24.84
C THR A 66 -18.19 10.55 25.08
N ARG A 67 -18.89 11.00 24.03
CA ARG A 67 -20.26 11.51 24.14
C ARG A 67 -21.23 10.46 24.67
N ALA A 68 -21.00 9.20 24.34
CA ALA A 68 -21.75 8.05 24.87
C ALA A 68 -21.36 7.67 26.32
N GLY A 69 -20.45 8.40 26.97
CA GLY A 69 -20.07 8.20 28.38
C GLY A 69 -18.96 7.17 28.61
N HIS A 70 -18.18 6.84 27.57
CA HIS A 70 -17.01 5.96 27.66
C HIS A 70 -15.70 6.74 27.78
N VAL A 71 -14.71 6.16 28.43
CA VAL A 71 -13.35 6.70 28.47
C VAL A 71 -12.56 6.01 27.37
N VAL A 72 -12.05 6.75 26.40
CA VAL A 72 -11.31 6.21 25.25
C VAL A 72 -9.82 6.45 25.45
N LEU A 73 -9.02 5.39 25.34
CA LEU A 73 -7.57 5.45 25.35
C LEU A 73 -7.06 5.20 23.93
N VAL A 74 -6.31 6.16 23.39
CA VAL A 74 -5.76 6.08 22.03
C VAL A 74 -4.25 5.84 22.10
N GLU A 75 -3.84 4.64 21.69
CA GLU A 75 -2.44 4.21 21.64
C GLU A 75 -2.00 4.10 20.16
N LEU A 76 -1.14 5.02 19.71
CA LEU A 76 -0.66 5.08 18.33
C LEU A 76 0.81 4.68 18.26
N GLU A 77 1.09 3.45 17.84
CA GLU A 77 2.44 2.99 17.55
C GLU A 77 2.79 3.30 16.09
N VAL A 78 3.55 4.38 15.93
CA VAL A 78 4.07 4.85 14.65
C VAL A 78 5.56 4.50 14.58
N ARG A 79 5.89 3.22 14.40
CA ARG A 79 7.27 2.80 14.14
C ARG A 79 7.44 2.34 12.69
N PRO A 80 8.56 2.68 12.02
CA PRO A 80 8.93 2.01 10.79
C PRO A 80 9.07 0.51 11.07
N GLN A 81 8.35 -0.34 10.32
CA GLN A 81 8.47 -1.79 10.49
C GLN A 81 9.93 -2.22 10.27
N PRO A 82 10.58 -2.91 11.23
CA PRO A 82 11.95 -3.33 11.07
C PRO A 82 12.08 -4.38 9.96
N VAL A 83 13.16 -4.27 9.18
CA VAL A 83 13.46 -5.16 8.03
C VAL A 83 13.74 -6.61 8.42
N GLU A 84 13.91 -6.92 9.71
CA GLU A 84 14.28 -8.25 10.20
C GLU A 84 13.08 -9.22 10.25
N ASP A 85 11.84 -8.73 10.25
CA ASP A 85 10.62 -9.55 10.38
C ASP A 85 10.01 -9.93 9.01
N LEU A 86 10.87 -10.30 8.05
CA LEU A 86 10.47 -10.81 6.72
C LEU A 86 9.80 -12.20 6.80
N THR A 87 9.86 -12.86 7.96
CA THR A 87 9.25 -14.16 8.22
C THR A 87 7.75 -14.08 8.49
N THR A 88 7.18 -12.87 8.52
CA THR A 88 5.73 -12.71 8.62
C THR A 88 5.07 -13.51 7.50
N TRP A 89 4.08 -14.34 7.88
CA TRP A 89 3.35 -15.24 6.98
C TRP A 89 2.80 -14.54 5.71
N ARG A 90 2.64 -13.21 5.75
CA ARG A 90 2.18 -12.37 4.64
C ARG A 90 3.28 -12.04 3.64
N ALA A 91 4.52 -11.81 4.07
CA ALA A 91 5.63 -11.57 3.17
C ALA A 91 5.89 -12.82 2.31
N VAL A 92 5.92 -13.99 2.96
CA VAL A 92 6.09 -15.29 2.29
C VAL A 92 4.97 -15.61 1.29
N ARG A 93 3.74 -15.16 1.54
CA ARG A 93 2.58 -15.41 0.65
C ARG A 93 2.29 -14.28 -0.34
N THR A 94 2.98 -13.15 -0.25
CA THR A 94 2.78 -12.04 -1.19
C THR A 94 3.40 -12.45 -2.53
N SER A 95 2.67 -12.28 -3.63
CA SER A 95 3.25 -12.52 -4.96
C SER A 95 4.34 -11.47 -5.26
N PRO A 96 5.40 -11.80 -6.02
CA PRO A 96 6.40 -10.82 -6.44
C PRO A 96 5.79 -9.59 -7.12
N GLN A 97 4.70 -9.79 -7.87
CA GLN A 97 3.96 -8.73 -8.56
C GLN A 97 3.24 -7.80 -7.57
N ASP A 98 2.65 -8.34 -6.50
CA ASP A 98 1.99 -7.53 -5.48
C ASP A 98 3.00 -6.75 -4.63
N ALA A 99 4.16 -7.33 -4.34
CA ALA A 99 5.28 -6.62 -3.72
C ALA A 99 5.72 -5.44 -4.62
N ALA A 100 5.94 -5.68 -5.91
CA ALA A 100 6.31 -4.64 -6.86
C ALA A 100 5.26 -3.51 -6.98
N ARG A 101 3.97 -3.85 -7.06
CA ARG A 101 2.86 -2.87 -7.06
C ARG A 101 2.81 -2.05 -5.77
N ARG A 102 3.16 -2.65 -4.63
CA ARG A 102 3.25 -1.92 -3.34
C ARG A 102 4.44 -0.96 -3.36
N ILE A 103 5.61 -1.42 -3.81
CA ILE A 103 6.81 -0.59 -3.98
C ILE A 103 6.50 0.64 -4.86
N GLU A 104 5.87 0.45 -6.01
CA GLU A 104 5.53 1.56 -6.92
C GLU A 104 4.61 2.59 -6.24
N ARG A 105 3.58 2.12 -5.54
CA ARG A 105 2.65 3.00 -4.80
C ARG A 105 3.37 3.78 -3.69
N LEU A 106 4.26 3.12 -2.94
CA LEU A 106 5.07 3.76 -1.90
C LEU A 106 6.02 4.80 -2.48
N GLN A 107 6.71 4.50 -3.59
CA GLN A 107 7.58 5.45 -4.28
C GLN A 107 6.81 6.66 -4.80
N ARG A 108 5.62 6.45 -5.40
CA ARG A 108 4.76 7.55 -5.85
C ARG A 108 4.36 8.46 -4.67
N ARG A 109 3.94 7.88 -3.53
CA ARG A 109 3.56 8.66 -2.35
C ARG A 109 4.76 9.40 -1.76
N LEU A 110 5.92 8.75 -1.65
CA LEU A 110 7.15 9.36 -1.16
C LEU A 110 7.56 10.57 -2.01
N ARG A 111 7.49 10.45 -3.35
CA ARG A 111 7.71 11.57 -4.28
C ARG A 111 6.72 12.71 -4.06
N ALA A 112 5.46 12.41 -3.72
CA ALA A 112 4.46 13.43 -3.42
C ALA A 112 4.80 14.16 -2.12
N THR A 113 4.95 13.44 -1.01
CA THR A 113 5.31 14.00 0.29
C THR A 113 6.59 14.84 0.23
N THR A 114 7.60 14.37 -0.53
CA THR A 114 8.88 15.10 -0.69
C THR A 114 8.71 16.40 -1.47
N ARG A 115 7.86 16.40 -2.49
CA ARG A 115 7.53 17.60 -3.27
C ARG A 115 6.75 18.62 -2.43
N ASP A 116 5.83 18.14 -1.61
CA ASP A 116 5.01 19.01 -0.75
C ASP A 116 5.88 19.64 0.37
N LEU A 117 6.82 18.89 0.93
CA LEU A 117 7.85 19.41 1.86
C LEU A 117 8.72 20.51 1.25
N ALA A 118 9.13 20.35 -0.01
CA ALA A 118 10.00 21.29 -0.72
C ALA A 118 9.25 22.49 -1.31
N GLY A 119 7.92 22.40 -1.45
CA GLY A 119 7.14 23.29 -2.28
C GLY A 119 7.33 22.99 -3.77
N TYR A 120 6.35 23.37 -4.59
CA TYR A 120 6.42 23.18 -6.03
C TYR A 120 5.50 24.12 -6.79
N ARG A 121 5.79 24.29 -8.08
CA ARG A 121 4.87 24.92 -9.03
C ARG A 121 4.22 23.83 -9.89
N ASN A 122 2.91 23.88 -10.04
CA ASN A 122 2.18 22.94 -10.89
C ASN A 122 2.17 23.38 -12.36
N HIS A 123 1.62 22.55 -13.24
CA HIS A 123 1.51 22.83 -14.68
C HIS A 123 0.57 24.00 -15.03
N LEU A 124 -0.28 24.42 -14.08
CA LEU A 124 -1.17 25.57 -14.21
C LEU A 124 -0.49 26.88 -13.74
N GLY A 125 0.79 26.84 -13.37
CA GLY A 125 1.53 27.99 -12.86
C GLY A 125 1.28 28.33 -11.39
N VAL A 126 0.39 27.60 -10.70
CA VAL A 126 0.11 27.79 -9.27
C VAL A 126 1.31 27.33 -8.46
N THR A 127 1.76 28.21 -7.55
CA THR A 127 2.92 27.95 -6.69
C THR A 127 2.45 27.57 -5.30
N PHE A 128 2.86 26.38 -4.86
CA PHE A 128 2.62 25.86 -3.53
C PHE A 128 3.91 26.06 -2.71
N PRO A 129 3.87 26.84 -1.62
CA PRO A 129 5.04 27.08 -0.80
C PRO A 129 5.47 25.78 -0.08
N PRO A 130 6.73 25.69 0.37
CA PRO A 130 7.17 24.59 1.22
C PRO A 130 6.34 24.51 2.50
N ALA A 131 6.03 23.30 2.96
CA ALA A 131 5.32 23.08 4.22
C ALA A 131 6.08 23.70 5.42
N ARG A 132 5.32 24.22 6.39
CA ARG A 132 5.83 24.90 7.61
C ARG A 132 5.09 24.44 8.87
N GLY A 133 5.71 24.64 10.02
CA GLY A 133 5.11 24.33 11.32
C GLY A 133 4.70 22.86 11.45
N ALA A 134 3.55 22.60 12.07
CA ALA A 134 3.02 21.26 12.31
C ALA A 134 2.86 20.42 11.04
N GLU A 135 2.40 21.01 9.93
CA GLU A 135 2.26 20.30 8.65
C GLU A 135 3.61 19.77 8.13
N ARG A 136 4.69 20.53 8.33
CA ARG A 136 6.04 20.10 7.93
C ARG A 136 6.49 18.90 8.76
N GLU A 137 6.25 18.92 10.07
CA GLU A 137 6.62 17.83 10.98
C GLU A 137 5.87 16.56 10.62
N GLU A 138 4.56 16.65 10.37
CA GLU A 138 3.75 15.52 9.92
C GLU A 138 4.23 14.91 8.60
N LEU A 139 4.60 15.75 7.62
CA LEU A 139 5.12 15.28 6.35
C LEU A 139 6.52 14.66 6.47
N LEU A 140 7.36 15.14 7.40
CA LEU A 140 8.66 14.53 7.70
C LEU A 140 8.49 13.14 8.32
N ASP A 141 7.56 13.00 9.26
CA ASP A 141 7.21 11.71 9.87
C ASP A 141 6.63 10.75 8.83
N GLU A 142 5.74 11.23 7.96
CA GLU A 142 5.17 10.42 6.87
C GLU A 142 6.29 9.95 5.93
N ARG A 143 7.22 10.84 5.55
CA ARG A 143 8.35 10.51 4.68
C ARG A 143 9.22 9.40 5.30
N GLU A 144 9.50 9.48 6.60
CA GLU A 144 10.28 8.46 7.31
C GLU A 144 9.56 7.10 7.30
N GLN A 145 8.27 7.09 7.65
CA GLN A 145 7.46 5.87 7.61
C GLN A 145 7.40 5.24 6.21
N LEU A 146 7.20 6.07 5.17
CA LEU A 146 7.17 5.63 3.78
C LEU A 146 8.53 5.04 3.37
N THR A 147 9.63 5.64 3.82
CA THR A 147 10.98 5.16 3.55
C THR A 147 11.22 3.80 4.22
N GLY A 148 10.84 3.64 5.49
CA GLY A 148 10.93 2.36 6.20
C GLY A 148 10.11 1.26 5.53
N ARG A 149 8.86 1.57 5.15
CA ARG A 149 8.00 0.65 4.37
C ARG A 149 8.60 0.26 3.03
N LEU A 150 9.15 1.24 2.31
CA LEU A 150 9.78 0.99 1.03
C LEU A 150 10.96 0.03 1.18
N ARG A 151 11.81 0.25 2.19
CA ARG A 151 12.92 -0.67 2.52
C ARG A 151 12.43 -2.07 2.84
N PHE A 152 11.38 -2.21 3.66
CA PHE A 152 10.77 -3.51 3.96
C PHE A 152 10.29 -4.23 2.70
N TRP A 153 9.49 -3.58 1.85
CA TRP A 153 8.96 -4.22 0.64
C TRP A 153 10.04 -4.51 -0.40
N GLN A 154 11.08 -3.68 -0.48
CA GLN A 154 12.26 -3.98 -1.28
C GLN A 154 12.99 -5.22 -0.77
N ALA A 155 13.12 -5.39 0.55
CA ALA A 155 13.71 -6.59 1.13
C ALA A 155 12.85 -7.85 0.85
N VAL A 156 11.52 -7.75 0.90
CA VAL A 156 10.61 -8.83 0.47
C VAL A 156 10.82 -9.17 -1.02
N GLU A 157 10.90 -8.15 -1.89
CA GLU A 157 11.15 -8.35 -3.32
C GLU A 157 12.51 -9.03 -3.56
N GLN A 158 13.56 -8.63 -2.85
CA GLN A 158 14.88 -9.26 -2.91
C GLN A 158 14.85 -10.70 -2.40
N ALA A 159 14.11 -10.99 -1.32
CA ALA A 159 13.93 -12.36 -0.83
C ALA A 159 13.23 -13.25 -1.87
N HIS A 160 12.25 -12.72 -2.61
CA HIS A 160 11.65 -13.45 -3.74
C HIS A 160 12.64 -13.70 -4.89
N LEU A 161 13.48 -12.72 -5.23
CA LEU A 161 14.52 -12.89 -6.25
C LEU A 161 15.56 -13.95 -5.85
N ASN A 162 15.88 -14.03 -4.56
CA ASN A 162 16.83 -15.01 -4.02
C ASN A 162 16.20 -16.41 -3.85
N GLY A 163 14.87 -16.49 -3.73
CA GLY A 163 14.13 -17.75 -3.72
C GLY A 163 14.01 -18.34 -5.13
N ALA A 164 14.34 -19.61 -5.30
CA ALA A 164 14.45 -20.31 -6.59
C ALA A 164 13.13 -20.50 -7.40
N GLY A 165 12.12 -19.65 -7.23
CA GLY A 165 10.80 -19.78 -7.88
C GLY A 165 10.20 -18.49 -8.47
N ALA A 166 10.83 -17.32 -8.33
CA ALA A 166 10.30 -16.06 -8.88
C ALA A 166 10.93 -15.74 -10.24
N THR A 167 10.36 -16.26 -11.33
CA THR A 167 10.75 -15.86 -12.69
C THR A 167 10.24 -14.44 -12.98
N ARG A 168 11.01 -13.42 -12.62
CA ARG A 168 10.71 -12.04 -12.98
C ARG A 168 11.07 -11.82 -14.45
N VAL A 169 10.09 -11.43 -15.26
CA VAL A 169 10.34 -10.99 -16.63
C VAL A 169 10.91 -9.58 -16.59
N ASP A 170 12.21 -9.44 -16.85
CA ASP A 170 12.90 -8.15 -16.93
C ASP A 170 13.03 -7.68 -18.39
N ARG A 171 13.24 -6.37 -18.58
CA ARG A 171 13.57 -5.78 -19.89
C ARG A 171 14.74 -6.49 -20.57
N ARG A 172 15.74 -6.94 -19.83
CA ARG A 172 16.90 -7.64 -20.41
C ARG A 172 16.55 -8.98 -21.05
N ALA A 173 15.47 -9.62 -20.57
CA ALA A 173 15.01 -10.92 -21.08
C ALA A 173 14.06 -10.78 -22.28
N VAL A 174 13.46 -9.60 -22.50
CA VAL A 174 12.37 -9.41 -23.47
C VAL A 174 12.82 -8.64 -24.71
N ALA A 175 12.62 -9.24 -25.88
CA ALA A 175 12.78 -8.64 -27.19
C ALA A 175 11.42 -8.45 -27.91
N PRO A 176 11.33 -7.53 -28.89
CA PRO A 176 10.21 -7.52 -29.84
C PRO A 176 10.05 -8.88 -30.52
N GLY A 177 8.81 -9.38 -30.62
CA GLY A 177 8.49 -10.71 -31.16
C GLY A 177 8.30 -11.80 -30.10
N ASP A 178 8.82 -11.62 -28.89
CA ASP A 178 8.65 -12.58 -27.79
C ASP A 178 7.18 -12.68 -27.35
N LEU A 179 6.85 -13.80 -26.68
CA LEU A 179 5.57 -13.97 -26.01
C LEU A 179 5.74 -13.73 -24.52
N VAL A 180 4.91 -12.86 -23.95
CA VAL A 180 4.85 -12.62 -22.51
C VAL A 180 3.46 -12.87 -21.97
N GLU A 181 3.38 -13.42 -20.77
CA GLU A 181 2.11 -13.68 -20.10
C GLU A 181 1.69 -12.47 -19.27
N HIS A 182 0.49 -11.97 -19.52
CA HIS A 182 -0.15 -10.89 -18.77
C HIS A 182 -1.61 -11.26 -18.51
N ARG A 183 -2.06 -11.16 -17.25
CA ARG A 183 -3.43 -11.51 -16.81
C ARG A 183 -3.88 -12.93 -17.27
N GLY A 184 -2.95 -13.88 -17.32
CA GLY A 184 -3.23 -15.28 -17.71
C GLY A 184 -3.40 -15.50 -19.21
N ARG A 185 -3.03 -14.53 -20.05
CA ARG A 185 -3.00 -14.64 -21.52
C ARG A 185 -1.61 -14.33 -22.05
N TRP A 186 -1.23 -15.00 -23.14
CA TRP A 186 0.04 -14.78 -23.81
C TRP A 186 -0.13 -13.75 -24.93
N HIS A 187 0.68 -12.70 -24.88
CA HIS A 187 0.66 -11.63 -25.87
C HIS A 187 2.02 -11.48 -26.55
N THR A 188 2.00 -11.12 -27.84
CA THR A 188 3.21 -10.80 -28.59
C THR A 188 3.74 -9.42 -28.20
N VAL A 189 5.04 -9.33 -27.93
CA VAL A 189 5.71 -8.07 -27.66
C VAL A 189 5.92 -7.30 -28.97
N VAL A 190 5.33 -6.11 -29.06
CA VAL A 190 5.52 -5.17 -30.17
C VAL A 190 6.73 -4.28 -29.92
N ARG A 191 6.92 -3.83 -28.67
CA ARG A 191 8.03 -2.94 -28.30
C ARG A 191 8.44 -3.15 -26.85
N ALA A 192 9.74 -3.16 -26.58
CA ALA A 192 10.30 -3.30 -25.24
C ALA A 192 10.95 -1.97 -24.80
N ASN A 193 10.26 -1.18 -23.96
CA ASN A 193 10.77 0.08 -23.40
C ASN A 193 11.54 -0.19 -22.10
N ARG A 194 12.16 0.83 -21.50
CA ARG A 194 12.97 0.66 -20.29
C ARG A 194 12.19 0.12 -19.08
N THR A 195 10.93 0.55 -18.90
CA THR A 195 10.10 0.23 -17.72
C THR A 195 8.80 -0.47 -18.07
N THR A 196 8.45 -0.51 -19.35
CA THR A 196 7.20 -1.07 -19.85
C THR A 196 7.44 -1.84 -21.14
N VAL A 197 6.55 -2.77 -21.44
CA VAL A 197 6.46 -3.49 -22.70
C VAL A 197 5.15 -3.14 -23.38
N SER A 198 5.17 -2.93 -24.68
CA SER A 198 3.98 -2.74 -25.51
C SER A 198 3.62 -4.08 -26.14
N LEU A 199 2.46 -4.59 -25.80
CA LEU A 199 1.90 -5.86 -26.21
C LEU A 199 0.93 -5.65 -27.37
N ARG A 200 0.84 -6.63 -28.27
CA ARG A 200 -0.20 -6.64 -29.30
C ARG A 200 -1.55 -6.89 -28.62
N SER A 201 -2.52 -6.02 -28.88
CA SER A 201 -3.88 -6.15 -28.33
C SER A 201 -4.62 -7.29 -29.00
N ASP A 202 -5.29 -8.13 -28.20
CA ASP A 202 -6.13 -9.22 -28.69
C ASP A 202 -7.54 -8.74 -29.09
N SER A 203 -7.89 -7.48 -28.76
CA SER A 203 -9.25 -6.94 -28.82
C SER A 203 -9.71 -6.51 -30.22
N GLY A 204 -9.07 -6.99 -31.30
CA GLY A 204 -9.42 -6.63 -32.68
C GLY A 204 -9.03 -5.21 -33.12
N GLY A 205 -8.43 -4.40 -32.24
CA GLY A 205 -7.88 -3.08 -32.56
C GLY A 205 -6.35 -3.11 -32.72
N ASN A 206 -5.79 -2.29 -33.62
CA ASN A 206 -4.35 -2.21 -33.88
C ASN A 206 -3.54 -1.40 -32.83
N TRP A 207 -4.15 -1.09 -31.67
CA TRP A 207 -3.49 -0.29 -30.64
C TRP A 207 -2.76 -1.19 -29.65
N PRO A 208 -1.45 -0.97 -29.40
CA PRO A 208 -0.70 -1.81 -28.48
C PRO A 208 -1.05 -1.49 -27.01
N GLU A 209 -1.24 -2.52 -26.18
CA GLU A 209 -1.42 -2.37 -24.73
C GLU A 209 -0.05 -2.19 -24.06
N THR A 210 0.16 -1.11 -23.30
CA THR A 210 1.44 -0.87 -22.60
C THR A 210 1.37 -1.34 -21.15
N VAL A 211 2.20 -2.32 -20.81
CA VAL A 211 2.19 -3.04 -19.54
C VAL A 211 3.56 -2.91 -18.84
N PRO A 212 3.63 -2.60 -17.54
CA PRO A 212 4.89 -2.63 -16.79
C PRO A 212 5.45 -4.06 -16.64
N TYR A 213 6.78 -4.21 -16.67
CA TYR A 213 7.45 -5.52 -16.53
C TYR A 213 7.03 -6.33 -15.30
N HIS A 214 6.78 -5.64 -14.18
CA HIS A 214 6.37 -6.30 -12.93
C HIS A 214 4.96 -6.92 -12.96
N GLN A 215 4.18 -6.69 -14.03
CA GLN A 215 2.86 -7.30 -14.21
C GLN A 215 2.90 -8.54 -15.10
N LEU A 216 4.06 -8.85 -15.69
CA LEU A 216 4.26 -10.04 -16.50
C LEU A 216 4.54 -11.24 -15.59
N THR A 217 3.95 -12.38 -15.92
CA THR A 217 4.06 -13.61 -15.13
C THR A 217 4.87 -14.71 -15.83
N GLY A 218 5.12 -14.55 -17.13
CA GLY A 218 5.84 -15.52 -17.94
C GLY A 218 6.46 -14.87 -19.18
N HIS A 219 7.53 -15.48 -19.68
CA HIS A 219 8.23 -15.07 -20.89
C HIS A 219 8.61 -16.32 -21.69
N ARG A 220 8.43 -16.24 -23.00
CA ARG A 220 8.88 -17.23 -23.99
C ARG A 220 9.57 -16.47 -25.12
N PRO A 221 10.87 -16.74 -25.37
CA PRO A 221 11.55 -16.14 -26.49
C PRO A 221 10.88 -16.58 -27.80
N GLN A 222 10.90 -15.72 -28.81
CA GLN A 222 10.48 -16.11 -30.14
C GLN A 222 11.38 -17.26 -30.62
N ASN A 223 10.84 -18.47 -30.78
CA ASN A 223 11.57 -19.59 -31.38
C ASN A 223 12.13 -19.12 -32.73
N ARG A 224 13.46 -19.09 -32.83
CA ARG A 224 14.20 -18.99 -34.10
C ARG A 224 14.63 -20.37 -34.52
#